data_AF-A0A644ZSQ4-F1
#
_entry.id   AF-A0A644ZSQ4-F1
#
_cell.length_a   1.000
_cell.length_b   1.000
_cell.length_c   1.000
_cell.angle_alpha   90.00
_cell.angle_beta   90.00
_cell.angle_gamma   90.00
#
_symmetry.space_group_name_H-M   'P 1'
#
loop_
_entity.id
_entity.type
_entity.pdbx_description
1 polymer ?
#
loop_
_entity_poly.entity_id
_entity_poly.type
_entity_poly.pdbx_seq_one_letter_code
_entity_poly.pdbx_strand_id
1 'polypeptide(L)'
;MRTVATVIICLIIFLIIIDIFAVLFRLTGLSREKARFQVISLLTSTGYTTRESELITQHPIRRKLASALMVVSYVSTLTFISFLVNMLSNSLINIKSLSAIILFVICAVFFLKALY
;
A
#
# COMPACT_ATOMS: atom_id res chain seq x y z
N MET A 1 -11.46 -8.33 17.27
CA MET A 1 -10.12 -8.85 17.63
C MET A 1 -9.43 -9.47 16.42
N ARG A 2 -9.90 -10.61 15.88
CA ARG A 2 -9.25 -11.27 14.71
C ARG A 2 -9.15 -10.39 13.46
N THR A 3 -10.25 -9.76 13.03
CA THR A 3 -10.29 -8.89 11.83
C THR A 3 -9.37 -7.68 11.92
N VAL A 4 -9.36 -7.01 13.07
CA VAL A 4 -8.51 -5.85 13.33
C VAL A 4 -7.03 -6.22 13.30
N ALA A 5 -6.65 -7.34 13.92
CA ALA A 5 -5.26 -7.82 13.88
C ALA A 5 -4.81 -8.11 12.45
N THR A 6 -5.68 -8.71 11.62
CA THR A 6 -5.40 -8.96 10.20
C THR A 6 -5.12 -7.65 9.45
N VAL A 7 -5.92 -6.59 9.66
CA VAL A 7 -5.68 -5.29 9.01
C VAL A 7 -4.35 -4.69 9.41
N ILE A 8 -4.01 -4.71 10.70
CA ILE A 8 -2.75 -4.15 11.20
C ILE A 8 -1.57 -4.89 10.55
N ILE A 9 -1.63 -6.21 10.49
CA ILE A 9 -0.62 -7.03 9.82
C ILE A 9 -0.53 -6.67 8.33
N CYS A 10 -1.65 -6.53 7.62
CA CYS A 10 -1.67 -6.10 6.23
C CYS A 10 -1.02 -4.72 6.02
N LEU A 11 -1.30 -3.74 6.89
CA LEU A 11 -0.70 -2.41 6.84
C LEU A 11 0.82 -2.45 7.06
N ILE A 12 1.28 -3.25 8.04
CA ILE A 12 2.71 -3.44 8.30
C ILE A 12 3.40 -4.05 7.08
N ILE A 13 2.80 -5.09 6.49
CA ILE A 13 3.32 -5.71 5.26
C ILE A 13 3.41 -4.68 4.13
N PHE A 14 2.38 -3.83 3.97
CA PHE A 14 2.38 -2.75 2.99
C PHE A 14 3.57 -1.79 3.17
N LEU A 15 3.82 -1.33 4.40
CA LEU A 15 4.95 -0.44 4.72
C LEU A 15 6.29 -1.11 4.43
N ILE A 16 6.44 -2.38 4.79
CA ILE A 16 7.65 -3.16 4.50
C ILE A 16 7.88 -3.29 2.99
N ILE A 17 6.83 -3.56 2.20
CA ILE A 17 6.94 -3.61 0.73
C ILE A 17 7.37 -2.26 0.17
N ILE A 18 6.83 -1.15 0.69
CA ILE A 18 7.25 0.21 0.29
C ILE A 18 8.75 0.38 0.47
N ASP A 19 9.26 0.07 1.66
CA ASP A 19 10.68 0.27 1.98
C ASP A 19 11.61 -0.64 1.19
N ILE A 20 11.25 -1.93 1.04
CA ILE A 20 12.04 -2.89 0.26
C ILE A 20 12.18 -2.41 -1.19
N PHE A 21 11.05 -2.10 -1.85
CA PHE A 21 11.11 -1.69 -3.25
C PHE A 21 11.71 -0.30 -3.42
N ALA A 22 11.54 0.60 -2.45
CA ALA A 22 12.19 1.92 -2.50
C ALA A 22 13.71 1.77 -2.45
N VAL A 23 14.23 0.86 -1.62
CA VAL A 23 15.66 0.51 -1.62
C VAL A 23 16.08 -0.09 -2.96
N LEU A 24 15.32 -1.04 -3.52
CA LEU A 24 15.63 -1.64 -4.82
C LEU A 24 15.70 -0.60 -5.95
N PHE A 25 14.73 0.33 -6.02
CA PHE A 25 14.78 1.42 -7.01
C PHE A 25 15.96 2.36 -6.77
N ARG A 26 16.31 2.67 -5.52
CA ARG A 26 17.50 3.48 -5.21
C ARG A 26 18.79 2.80 -5.66
N LEU A 27 18.92 1.48 -5.49
CA LEU A 27 20.08 0.72 -5.96
C LEU A 27 20.24 0.79 -7.49
N THR A 28 19.16 1.02 -8.23
CA THR A 28 19.23 1.28 -9.67
C THR A 28 19.58 2.72 -10.03
N GLY A 29 19.72 3.63 -9.06
CA GLY A 29 20.10 5.04 -9.27
C GLY A 29 18.98 6.08 -9.14
N LEU A 30 17.78 5.74 -8.64
CA LEU A 30 16.77 6.75 -8.30
C LEU A 30 17.12 7.47 -6.99
N SER A 31 16.80 8.76 -6.91
CA SER A 31 16.85 9.48 -5.62
C SER A 31 15.85 8.87 -4.64
N ARG A 32 16.10 9.07 -3.33
CA ARG A 32 15.26 8.51 -2.26
C ARG A 32 13.79 8.91 -2.40
N GLU A 33 13.54 10.19 -2.67
CA GLU A 33 12.20 10.74 -2.83
C GLU A 33 11.47 10.14 -4.03
N LYS A 34 12.14 10.09 -5.19
CA LYS A 34 11.59 9.51 -6.42
C LYS A 34 11.30 8.03 -6.28
N ALA A 35 12.23 7.26 -5.70
CA ALA A 35 12.04 5.83 -5.48
C ALA A 35 10.83 5.54 -4.57
N ARG A 36 10.73 6.22 -3.42
CA ARG A 36 9.63 6.01 -2.48
C ARG A 36 8.29 6.43 -3.07
N PHE A 37 8.23 7.61 -3.68
CA PHE A 37 7.02 8.12 -4.32
C PHE A 37 6.52 7.16 -5.40
N GLN A 38 7.42 6.62 -6.22
CA GLN A 38 7.02 5.72 -7.29
C GLN A 38 6.55 4.35 -6.79
N VAL A 39 7.14 3.82 -5.72
CA VAL A 39 6.64 2.59 -5.10
C VAL A 39 5.23 2.80 -4.54
N ILE A 40 4.97 3.95 -3.89
CA ILE A 40 3.64 4.30 -3.39
C ILE A 40 2.64 4.43 -4.54
N SER A 41 3.01 5.09 -5.64
CA SER A 41 2.12 5.22 -6.81
C SER A 41 1.78 3.87 -7.43
N LEU A 42 2.76 2.97 -7.55
CA LEU A 42 2.57 1.62 -8.07
C LEU A 42 1.68 0.78 -7.13
N LEU A 43 1.92 0.84 -5.81
CA LEU A 43 1.14 0.11 -4.80
C LEU A 43 -0.29 0.62 -4.62
N THR A 44 -0.54 1.88 -4.94
CA THR A 44 -1.89 2.45 -4.87
C THR A 44 -2.63 2.34 -6.21
N SER A 45 -1.99 1.78 -7.24
CA SER A 45 -2.51 1.72 -8.61
C SER A 45 -2.95 3.08 -9.17
N THR A 46 -2.44 4.19 -8.60
CA THR A 46 -2.81 5.54 -9.03
C THR A 46 -2.23 5.81 -10.40
N GLY A 47 -0.94 5.53 -10.58
CA GLY A 47 -0.20 5.74 -11.83
C GLY A 47 -0.12 7.23 -12.21
N TYR A 48 1.07 7.73 -12.49
CA TYR A 48 1.23 9.08 -13.02
C TYR A 48 2.07 9.06 -14.29
N THR A 49 1.58 9.68 -15.36
CA THR A 49 2.35 9.96 -16.58
C THR A 49 3.24 11.17 -16.33
N THR A 50 4.40 10.95 -15.72
CA THR A 50 5.40 12.00 -15.44
C THR A 50 6.75 11.62 -16.04
N ARG A 51 7.62 12.62 -16.24
CA ARG A 51 9.04 12.38 -16.61
C ARG A 51 9.74 11.46 -15.59
N GLU A 52 9.33 11.51 -14.34
CA GLU A 52 9.85 10.62 -13.29
C GLU A 52 9.41 9.17 -13.48
N SER A 53 8.24 8.92 -14.06
CA SER A 53 7.75 7.58 -14.37
C SER A 53 8.45 7.00 -15.60
N GLU A 54 8.88 7.84 -16.55
CA GLU A 54 9.72 7.42 -17.69
C GLU A 54 11.06 6.82 -17.24
N LEU A 55 11.62 7.32 -16.13
CA LEU A 55 12.84 6.77 -15.54
C LEU A 55 12.68 5.30 -15.15
N ILE A 56 11.46 4.84 -14.86
CA ILE A 56 11.17 3.44 -14.53
C ILE A 56 11.02 2.61 -15.81
N THR A 57 10.26 3.11 -16.78
CA THR A 57 9.92 2.34 -17.99
C THR A 57 11.11 2.17 -18.93
N GLN A 58 12.02 3.15 -18.98
CA GLN A 58 13.21 3.14 -19.83
C GLN A 58 14.32 2.19 -19.32
N HIS A 59 14.30 1.80 -18.04
CA HIS A 59 15.31 0.92 -17.46
C HIS A 59 14.76 -0.50 -17.28
N PRO A 60 15.35 -1.55 -17.89
CA PRO A 60 14.76 -2.89 -17.92
C PRO A 60 14.55 -3.52 -16.54
N ILE A 61 15.49 -3.33 -15.61
CA ILE A 61 15.38 -3.81 -14.22
C ILE A 61 14.25 -3.08 -13.46
N ARG A 62 14.22 -1.75 -13.52
CA ARG A 62 13.17 -0.93 -12.88
C ARG A 62 11.79 -1.29 -13.40
N ARG A 63 11.66 -1.53 -14.70
CA ARG A 63 10.42 -2.00 -15.32
C ARG A 63 9.97 -3.35 -14.75
N LYS A 64 10.87 -4.33 -14.61
CA LYS A 64 10.54 -5.63 -13.99
C LYS A 64 10.08 -5.48 -12.53
N LEU A 65 10.77 -4.66 -11.73
CA LEU A 65 10.39 -4.37 -10.35
C LEU A 65 9.01 -3.71 -10.28
N ALA A 66 8.75 -2.73 -11.15
CA ALA A 66 7.47 -2.05 -11.23
C ALA A 66 6.33 -3.00 -11.62
N SER A 67 6.55 -3.88 -12.61
CA SER A 67 5.55 -4.87 -13.01
C SER A 67 5.20 -5.84 -11.88
N ALA A 68 6.19 -6.29 -11.11
CA ALA A 68 5.93 -7.14 -9.93
C ALA A 68 5.08 -6.40 -8.88
N LEU A 69 5.43 -5.14 -8.60
CA LEU A 69 4.68 -4.25 -7.71
C LEU A 69 3.23 -4.03 -8.15
N MET A 70 2.99 -3.85 -9.46
CA MET A 70 1.63 -3.67 -10.00
C MET A 70 0.75 -4.90 -9.74
N VAL A 71 1.29 -6.11 -9.87
CA VAL A 71 0.54 -7.34 -9.58
C VAL A 71 0.23 -7.46 -8.09
N VAL A 72 1.22 -7.20 -7.22
CA VAL A 72 1.04 -7.19 -5.76
C VAL A 72 -0.04 -6.18 -5.35
N SER A 73 0.03 -4.98 -5.91
CA SER A 73 -0.93 -3.90 -5.72
C SER A 73 -2.36 -4.34 -6.04
N TYR A 74 -2.57 -4.95 -7.21
CA TYR A 74 -3.89 -5.42 -7.64
C TYR A 74 -4.48 -6.48 -6.69
N VAL A 75 -3.70 -7.51 -6.33
CA VAL A 75 -4.14 -8.59 -5.41
C VAL A 75 -4.45 -8.03 -4.02
N SER A 76 -3.62 -7.11 -3.53
CA SER A 76 -3.80 -6.50 -2.21
C SER A 76 -5.08 -5.64 -2.15
N THR A 77 -5.41 -4.94 -3.23
CA THR A 77 -6.63 -4.12 -3.35
C THR A 77 -7.89 -4.99 -3.29
N LEU A 78 -7.91 -6.13 -3.99
CA LEU A 78 -9.02 -7.10 -3.94
C LEU A 78 -9.24 -7.63 -2.51
N THR A 79 -8.14 -7.92 -1.80
CA THR A 79 -8.19 -8.40 -0.41
C THR A 79 -8.74 -7.32 0.52
N PHE A 80 -8.31 -6.07 0.34
CA PHE A 80 -8.78 -4.93 1.13
C PHE A 80 -10.27 -4.64 0.92
N ILE A 81 -10.76 -4.68 -0.33
CA ILE A 81 -12.19 -4.53 -0.64
C ILE A 81 -13.00 -5.64 0.02
N SER A 82 -12.56 -6.90 -0.11
CA SER A 82 -13.22 -8.05 0.51
C SER A 82 -13.32 -7.89 2.03
N PHE A 83 -12.27 -7.36 2.66
CA PHE A 83 -12.28 -7.05 4.08
C PHE A 83 -13.31 -5.96 4.43
N LEU A 84 -13.33 -4.85 3.69
CA LEU A 84 -14.29 -3.75 3.91
C LEU A 84 -15.74 -4.24 3.78
N VAL A 85 -16.05 -5.01 2.75
CA VAL A 85 -17.38 -5.59 2.55
C VAL A 85 -17.78 -6.50 3.71
N ASN A 86 -16.87 -7.37 4.17
CA ASN A 86 -17.13 -8.21 5.34
C ASN A 86 -17.36 -7.40 6.62
N MET A 87 -16.63 -6.30 6.79
CA MET A 87 -16.82 -5.40 7.93
C MET A 87 -18.20 -4.73 7.92
N LEU A 88 -18.64 -4.26 6.74
CA LEU A 88 -19.95 -3.62 6.57
C LEU A 88 -21.11 -4.61 6.70
N SER A 89 -21.00 -5.79 6.09
CA SER A 89 -22.07 -6.80 6.10
C SER A 89 -22.31 -7.40 7.48
N ASN A 90 -21.27 -7.52 8.32
CA ASN A 90 -21.41 -8.04 9.69
C ASN A 90 -21.76 -6.95 10.72
N SER A 91 -21.94 -5.69 10.30
CA SER A 91 -22.26 -4.58 11.19
C SER A 91 -23.75 -4.54 11.54
N LEU A 92 -24.21 -5.46 12.40
CA LEU A 92 -25.29 -5.14 13.34
C LEU A 92 -24.68 -4.22 14.40
N ILE A 93 -25.24 -3.03 14.59
CA ILE A 93 -24.71 -1.97 15.48
C ILE A 93 -24.50 -2.56 16.89
N ASN A 94 -23.24 -2.87 17.24
CA ASN A 94 -22.87 -3.47 18.51
C ASN A 94 -21.63 -2.71 19.03
N ILE A 95 -21.53 -2.51 20.35
CA ILE A 95 -20.47 -1.66 20.95
C ILE A 95 -19.05 -2.14 20.58
N LYS A 96 -18.88 -3.45 20.34
CA LYS A 96 -17.62 -4.02 19.86
C LYS A 96 -17.25 -3.61 18.42
N SER A 97 -18.22 -3.41 17.51
CA SER A 97 -17.93 -2.98 16.14
C SER A 97 -17.52 -1.50 16.08
N LEU A 98 -18.06 -0.65 16.97
CA LEU A 98 -17.68 0.77 17.06
C LEU A 98 -16.21 0.96 17.44
N SER A 99 -15.72 0.22 18.45
CA SER A 99 -14.31 0.26 18.85
C SER A 99 -13.34 -0.16 17.74
N ALA A 100 -13.75 -1.13 16.90
CA ALA A 100 -12.95 -1.59 15.78
C ALA A 100 -12.86 -0.54 14.65
N ILE A 101 -13.96 0.18 14.40
CA ILE A 101 -13.99 1.28 13.41
C ILE A 101 -13.06 2.41 13.85
N ILE A 102 -13.12 2.82 15.12
CA ILE A 102 -12.26 3.89 15.66
C ILE A 102 -10.77 3.51 15.53
N LEU A 103 -10.41 2.28 15.92
CA LEU A 103 -9.03 1.80 15.81
C LEU A 103 -8.55 1.73 14.35
N PHE A 104 -9.42 1.31 13.42
CA PHE A 104 -9.13 1.31 12.00
C PHE A 104 -8.82 2.73 11.48
N VAL A 105 -9.62 3.72 11.86
CA VAL A 105 -9.40 5.12 11.48
C VAL A 105 -8.07 5.64 12.04
N ILE A 106 -7.75 5.35 13.30
CA ILE A 106 -6.47 5.74 13.91
C ILE A 106 -5.29 5.12 13.16
N CYS A 107 -5.38 3.82 12.82
CA CYS A 107 -4.34 3.14 12.05
C CYS A 107 -4.19 3.75 10.64
N ALA A 108 -5.30 4.10 9.98
CA ALA A 108 -5.26 4.74 8.67
C ALA A 108 -4.59 6.13 8.72
N VAL A 109 -4.86 6.92 9.75
CA VAL A 109 -4.19 8.21 9.96
C VAL A 109 -2.70 8.04 10.21
N PHE A 110 -2.32 7.05 11.02
CA PHE A 110 -0.91 6.74 11.26
C PHE A 110 -0.21 6.29 9.97
N PHE A 111 -0.87 5.44 9.17
CA PHE A 111 -0.37 4.98 7.88
C PHE A 111 -0.17 6.14 6.90
N LEU A 112 -1.14 7.06 6.79
CA LEU A 112 -1.00 8.26 5.96
C LEU A 112 0.21 9.09 6.40
N LYS A 113 0.39 9.31 7.70
CA LYS A 113 1.54 10.04 8.23
C LYS A 113 2.87 9.34 7.94
N ALA A 114 2.87 8.01 7.90
CA ALA A 114 4.04 7.23 7.53
C ALA A 114 4.38 7.33 6.04
N LEU A 115 3.46 7.75 5.15
CA LEU A 115 3.74 7.93 3.72
C LEU A 115 4.40 9.28 3.39
N TYR A 116 4.16 10.30 4.21
CA TYR A 116 4.87 11.58 4.16
C TYR A 116 6.31 11.44 4.69
#